data_AF-A0A2E5K1Q2-F1
#
_entry.id   AF-A0A2E5K1Q2-F1
#
_cell.length_a   1.000
_cell.length_b   1.000
_cell.length_c   1.000
_cell.angle_alpha   90.00
_cell.angle_beta   90.00
_cell.angle_gamma   90.00
#
_symmetry.space_group_name_H-M   'P 1'
#
loop_
_entity.id
_entity.type
_entity.pdbx_description
1 polymer ?
#
loop_
_entity_poly.entity_id
_entity_poly.type
_entity_poly.pdbx_seq_one_letter_code
_entity_poly.pdbx_strand_id
1 'polypeptide(L)'
;MDRMAAEGVHFTQFLQVHRCALLIVRLCSLEIPFREIVDRQLRQNRRATAEQVTIAEMLKAEGYATAHIGKWHLGKDQGSRPVGLSNSDGL
;
A
#
# COMPACT_ATOMS: atom_id res chain seq x y z
N MET A 1 -13.09 -1.58 19.65
CA MET A 1 -13.47 -0.71 18.53
C MET A 1 -14.28 0.47 19.02
N ASP A 2 -15.30 0.25 19.86
CA ASP A 2 -16.19 1.31 20.34
C ASP A 2 -15.49 2.46 21.07
N ARG A 3 -14.52 2.18 21.96
CA ARG A 3 -13.72 3.23 22.63
C ARG A 3 -12.97 4.13 21.63
N MET A 4 -12.34 3.53 20.62
CA MET A 4 -11.62 4.27 19.57
C MET A 4 -12.58 5.14 18.74
N ALA A 5 -13.81 4.68 18.50
CA ALA A 5 -14.83 5.47 17.81
C ALA A 5 -15.36 6.62 18.67
N ALA A 6 -15.47 6.44 19.99
CA ALA A 6 -15.94 7.47 20.93
C ALA A 6 -14.91 8.58 21.20
N GLU A 7 -13.61 8.24 21.18
CA GLU A 7 -12.51 9.16 21.47
C GLU A 7 -11.88 9.77 20.21
N GLY A 8 -12.33 9.36 19.02
CA GLY A 8 -11.70 9.71 17.73
C GLY A 8 -12.67 10.20 16.67
N VAL A 9 -12.23 10.13 15.41
CA VAL A 9 -13.07 10.45 14.25
C VAL A 9 -13.79 9.19 13.77
N HIS A 10 -15.11 9.27 13.67
CA HIS A 10 -15.95 8.21 13.11
C HIS A 10 -16.54 8.61 11.76
N PHE A 11 -16.04 8.00 10.68
CA PHE A 11 -16.58 8.22 9.33
C PHE A 11 -17.86 7.41 9.15
N THR A 12 -18.99 8.08 8.90
CA THR A 12 -20.26 7.42 8.53
C THR A 12 -20.25 6.92 7.09
N GLN A 13 -19.36 7.47 6.25
CA GLN A 13 -19.16 7.07 4.86
C GLN A 13 -17.67 6.96 4.55
N PHE A 14 -17.13 5.74 4.65
CA PHE A 14 -15.77 5.41 4.22
C PHE A 14 -15.82 4.52 2.97
N LEU A 15 -15.36 5.03 1.84
CA LEU A 15 -15.44 4.34 0.55
C LEU A 15 -14.14 3.58 0.26
N GLN A 16 -14.27 2.31 -0.10
CA GLN A 16 -13.13 1.41 -0.38
C GLN A 16 -13.32 0.67 -1.70
N VAL A 17 -12.21 0.23 -2.28
CA VAL A 17 -12.24 -0.64 -3.46
C VAL A 17 -12.55 -2.07 -3.04
N HIS A 18 -13.40 -2.77 -3.81
CA HIS A 18 -13.97 -4.08 -3.44
C HIS A 18 -12.97 -5.26 -3.47
N ARG A 19 -11.66 -5.00 -3.63
CA ARG A 19 -10.63 -6.05 -3.73
C ARG A 19 -9.40 -5.70 -2.91
N CYS A 20 -9.01 -6.60 -2.03
CA CYS A 20 -7.91 -6.39 -1.09
C CYS A 20 -6.57 -6.04 -1.75
N ALA A 21 -6.18 -6.68 -2.85
CA ALA A 21 -4.96 -6.33 -3.57
C ALA A 21 -5.01 -4.88 -4.13
N LEU A 22 -6.14 -4.48 -4.72
CA LEU A 22 -6.32 -3.12 -5.23
C LEU A 22 -6.32 -2.08 -4.11
N LEU A 23 -6.91 -2.41 -2.96
CA LEU A 23 -6.97 -1.52 -1.81
C LEU A 23 -5.58 -1.23 -1.26
N ILE A 24 -4.72 -2.25 -1.15
CA ILE A 24 -3.37 -2.07 -0.59
C ILE A 24 -2.51 -1.25 -1.56
N VAL A 25 -2.59 -1.47 -2.87
CA VAL A 25 -1.92 -0.57 -3.84
C VAL A 25 -2.44 0.85 -3.71
N ARG A 26 -3.76 1.05 -3.60
CA ARG A 26 -4.35 2.39 -3.54
C ARG A 26 -3.96 3.13 -2.26
N LEU A 27 -3.88 2.43 -1.13
CA LEU A 27 -3.47 3.01 0.16
C LEU A 27 -1.97 3.29 0.22
N CYS A 28 -1.14 2.42 -0.36
CA CYS A 28 0.30 2.57 -0.30
C CYS A 28 0.80 3.59 -1.33
N SER A 29 0.37 3.48 -2.59
CA SER A 29 1.04 4.13 -3.72
C SER A 29 0.44 5.46 -4.14
N LEU A 30 -0.69 5.88 -3.55
CA LEU A 30 -1.46 7.15 -3.64
C LEU A 30 -1.66 7.85 -5.02
N GLU A 31 -0.71 7.78 -5.93
CA GLU A 31 -0.58 8.49 -7.20
C GLU A 31 -1.20 7.74 -8.40
N ILE A 32 -1.34 6.41 -8.32
CA ILE A 32 -1.74 5.62 -9.50
C ILE A 32 -3.25 5.75 -9.76
N PRO A 33 -3.67 6.14 -10.98
CA PRO A 33 -5.09 6.17 -11.35
C PRO A 33 -5.76 4.81 -11.16
N PHE A 34 -6.97 4.79 -10.59
CA PHE A 34 -7.68 3.54 -10.28
C PHE A 34 -7.81 2.59 -11.48
N ARG A 35 -8.07 3.14 -12.68
CA ARG A 35 -8.19 2.36 -13.92
C ARG A 35 -6.90 1.60 -14.25
N GLU A 36 -5.76 2.21 -13.99
CA GLU A 36 -4.45 1.61 -14.25
C GLU A 36 -4.13 0.50 -13.23
N ILE A 37 -4.47 0.69 -11.96
CA ILE A 37 -4.34 -0.37 -10.94
C ILE A 37 -5.17 -1.60 -11.35
N VAL A 38 -6.43 -1.37 -11.78
CA VAL A 38 -7.32 -2.43 -12.25
C VAL A 38 -6.73 -3.18 -13.46
N ASP A 39 -6.24 -2.45 -14.46
CA ASP A 39 -5.69 -3.07 -15.67
C ASP A 39 -4.43 -3.90 -15.36
N ARG A 40 -3.50 -3.33 -14.57
CA ARG A 40 -2.26 -4.00 -14.17
C ARG A 40 -2.52 -5.23 -13.31
N GLN A 41 -3.33 -5.12 -12.25
CA GLN A 41 -3.52 -6.19 -11.26
C GLN A 41 -4.53 -7.25 -11.71
N LEU A 42 -5.61 -6.88 -12.38
CA LEU A 42 -6.69 -7.83 -12.71
C LEU A 42 -6.58 -8.42 -14.10
N ARG A 43 -6.12 -7.65 -15.09
CA ARG A 43 -6.06 -8.14 -16.48
C ARG A 43 -4.70 -8.69 -16.83
N GLN A 44 -3.64 -8.06 -16.34
CA GLN A 44 -2.26 -8.43 -16.66
C GLN A 44 -1.60 -9.27 -15.56
N ASN A 45 -2.30 -9.51 -14.43
CA ASN A 45 -1.78 -10.21 -13.26
C ASN A 45 -0.42 -9.65 -12.77
N ARG A 46 -0.17 -8.36 -13.02
CA ARG A 46 1.06 -7.67 -12.62
C ARG A 46 0.92 -7.21 -11.18
N ARG A 47 1.88 -7.62 -10.36
CA ARG A 47 2.06 -7.24 -8.95
C ARG A 47 2.51 -5.77 -8.83
N ALA A 48 2.50 -5.23 -7.61
CA ALA A 48 3.03 -3.88 -7.40
C ALA A 48 4.51 -3.84 -7.82
N THR A 49 4.88 -2.81 -8.58
CA THR A 49 6.23 -2.64 -9.14
C THR A 49 7.04 -1.73 -8.23
N ALA A 50 8.36 -1.92 -8.23
CA ALA A 50 9.33 -1.14 -7.44
C ALA A 50 9.34 0.37 -7.74
N GLU A 51 8.68 0.81 -8.82
CA GLU A 51 8.57 2.22 -9.21
C GLU A 51 7.55 3.01 -8.37
N GLN A 52 6.80 2.36 -7.47
CA GLN A 52 5.74 3.00 -6.71
C GLN A 52 6.23 3.40 -5.32
N VAL A 53 6.30 4.70 -5.07
CA VAL A 53 6.61 5.22 -3.73
C VAL A 53 5.43 4.96 -2.80
N THR A 54 5.73 4.34 -1.66
CA THR A 54 4.77 4.04 -0.62
C THR A 54 4.76 5.12 0.47
N ILE A 55 3.63 5.26 1.18
CA ILE A 55 3.58 6.10 2.38
C ILE A 55 4.65 5.73 3.43
N ALA A 56 5.06 4.46 3.49
CA ALA A 56 6.12 4.01 4.38
C ALA A 56 7.49 4.56 3.97
N GLU A 57 7.78 4.64 2.67
CA GLU A 57 9.02 5.25 2.15
C GLU A 57 9.02 6.76 2.37
N MET A 58 7.87 7.43 2.14
CA MET A 58 7.73 8.87 2.44
C MET A 58 7.99 9.17 3.92
N LEU A 59 7.42 8.40 4.84
CA LEU A 59 7.63 8.59 6.27
C LEU A 59 9.06 8.22 6.70
N LYS A 60 9.65 7.18 6.11
CA LYS A 60 11.03 6.78 6.39
C LYS A 60 12.03 7.87 5.99
N ALA A 61 11.79 8.56 4.87
CA ALA A 61 12.60 9.71 4.45
C ALA A 61 12.58 10.85 5.48
N GLU A 62 11.49 11.02 6.22
CA GLU A 62 11.33 11.99 7.32
C GLU A 62 11.84 11.46 8.69
N GLY A 63 12.53 10.32 8.71
CA GLY A 63 13.14 9.76 9.93
C GLY A 63 12.23 8.86 10.77
N TYR A 64 11.04 8.51 10.28
CA TYR A 64 10.17 7.57 11.00
C TYR A 64 10.64 6.11 10.84
N ALA A 65 10.59 5.37 11.94
CA ALA A 65 10.70 3.91 11.88
C ALA A 65 9.39 3.32 11.33
N THR A 66 9.47 2.53 10.27
CA THR A 66 8.31 1.94 9.59
C THR A 66 8.32 0.42 9.66
N ALA A 67 7.15 -0.18 9.84
CA ALA A 67 6.97 -1.63 9.87
C ALA A 67 5.60 -2.01 9.29
N HIS A 68 5.53 -3.15 8.59
CA HIS A 68 4.28 -3.77 8.14
C HIS A 68 4.06 -5.06 8.93
N ILE A 69 2.93 -5.17 9.63
CA ILE A 69 2.56 -6.38 10.37
C ILE A 69 1.24 -6.93 9.80
N GLY A 70 1.27 -8.16 9.28
CA GLY A 70 0.10 -8.84 8.75
C GLY A 70 0.11 -9.05 7.23
N LYS A 71 -1.08 -8.97 6.60
CA LYS A 71 -1.30 -9.37 5.21
C LYS A 71 -0.84 -8.30 4.22
N TRP A 72 0.13 -8.66 3.38
CA TRP A 72 0.65 -7.78 2.34
C TRP A 72 -0.11 -7.83 1.00
N HIS A 73 -0.27 -9.02 0.41
CA HIS A 73 -1.03 -9.24 -0.82
C HIS A 73 -0.60 -8.45 -2.08
N LEU A 74 0.60 -7.86 -2.14
CA LEU A 74 1.11 -7.17 -3.34
C LEU A 74 2.23 -7.91 -4.09
N GLY A 75 2.63 -9.09 -3.61
CA GLY A 75 3.67 -9.91 -4.23
C GLY A 75 4.54 -10.61 -3.19
N LYS A 76 5.36 -11.57 -3.65
CA LYS A 76 6.32 -12.30 -2.79
C LYS A 76 7.77 -12.12 -3.22
N ASP A 77 8.00 -11.50 -4.37
CA ASP A 77 9.32 -11.31 -4.99
C ASP A 77 10.03 -10.12 -4.33
N GLN A 78 11.37 -10.08 -4.37
CA GLN A 78 12.16 -9.13 -3.56
C GLN A 78 11.75 -7.66 -3.79
N GLY A 79 11.52 -7.24 -5.03
CA GLY A 79 11.06 -5.89 -5.38
C GLY A 79 9.55 -5.65 -5.23
N SER A 80 8.82 -6.58 -4.61
CA SER A 80 7.38 -6.49 -4.37
C SER A 80 7.04 -6.64 -2.89
N ARG A 81 8.02 -6.73 -1.99
CA ARG A 81 7.83 -6.86 -0.54
C ARG A 81 7.72 -5.48 0.13
N PRO A 82 7.04 -5.36 1.27
CA PRO A 82 6.87 -4.06 1.94
C PRO A 82 8.19 -3.41 2.38
N VAL A 83 9.25 -4.22 2.51
CA VAL A 83 10.58 -3.79 2.98
C VAL A 83 11.58 -3.54 1.84
N GLY A 84 11.18 -3.75 0.59
CA GLY A 84 12.08 -3.73 -0.56
C GLY A 84 11.47 -3.22 -1.86
N LEU A 85 10.39 -2.43 -1.79
CA LEU A 85 9.83 -1.78 -2.97
C LEU A 85 10.82 -0.75 -3.58
N SER A 86 11.69 -0.11 -2.78
CA SER A 86 12.71 0.84 -3.26
C SER A 86 14.18 0.41 -3.07
N ASN A 87 14.53 -0.89 -3.11
CA ASN A 87 15.94 -1.27 -2.95
C ASN A 87 16.75 -1.04 -4.25
N SER A 88 17.09 0.22 -4.51
CA SER A 88 18.29 0.63 -5.25
C SER A 88 19.52 0.74 -4.34
N ASP A 89 19.40 0.48 -3.05
CA ASP A 89 20.52 0.58 -2.11
C ASP A 89 21.04 -0.82 -1.80
N GLY A 90 22.17 -1.13 -2.43
CA GLY A 90 22.98 -2.29 -2.09
C GLY A 90 23.56 -2.14 -0.69
N LEU A 91 22.98 -2.88 0.25
CA LEU A 91 23.62 -3.44 1.43
C LEU A 91 23.03 -4.85 1.66
#